data_AF-A0A929M676-F1
#
_entry.id   AF-A0A929M676-F1
#
_cell.length_a   1.000
_cell.length_b   1.000
_cell.length_c   1.000
_cell.angle_alpha   90.00
_cell.angle_beta   90.00
_cell.angle_gamma   90.00
#
_symmetry.space_group_name_H-M   'P 1'
#
loop_
_entity.id
_entity.type
_entity.pdbx_description
1 polymer ?
#
loop_
_entity_poly.entity_id
_entity_poly.type
_entity_poly.pdbx_seq_one_letter_code
_entity_poly.pdbx_strand_id
1 'polypeptide(L)'
;MSFETGVFPVLQLNTSSAETLPPQVRGGLNAASATPLHVQLSDLMRVKILSETWEAGSFIPSEAEFMAEYGVSRGTIRKAMQTLVKEGLLLTQKGRATQVISNVVKHASGARALSFATALKDGGFKYHTEVLFKQVVSANKVVADHLGIPVGTNVLFLRRVRSVAGRPVVCQESWSNLKACPHLEDSDFETESLFDAVERTSHKEIARSKMRYQSQIVDKQHSEYLQCSSEDAVLVLEQVIELSDGIHIEWSQTWLAPHQSIVSISEQVDNSVGPLDISAVHQSAHAVLHTQKPDNLEQRRQLQLLLKHEALEVRKGIIELAHRYSSTPFHIGGACSVADIIAVLLSKVMRVGKRDCKWELRDRLILSKAHTSLALFPAFLRAGLITQDDIDRGVFGPDAVLFKHPMRDEERGFEISGGSLGMGLGYAAGLGLSFRRKKLSSRVFCILGDGECDEGSIWESAAFIGHNQLSNVVVIVDQNRMQLDGPCASILDTGSISKKFDAFGFESIEIDGHDVLALHDALMQQSSRPRVIVAHTIKGRGFSFAENNVSFHDACVTDDLYKQAVSDLKAAEEGLAC
;
A
#
# COMPACT_ATOMS: atom_id res chain seq x y z
N MET A 1 -46.49 3.10 7.21
CA MET A 1 -46.15 2.88 5.78
C MET A 1 -44.93 1.99 5.77
N SER A 2 -45.11 0.76 5.31
CA SER A 2 -44.03 -0.21 5.07
C SER A 2 -43.13 0.30 3.96
N PHE A 3 -41.83 0.39 4.22
CA PHE A 3 -40.84 0.59 3.16
C PHE A 3 -40.37 -0.79 2.71
N GLU A 4 -40.84 -1.19 1.54
CA GLU A 4 -40.30 -2.31 0.78
C GLU A 4 -38.84 -2.04 0.42
N THR A 5 -38.07 -3.12 0.38
CA THR A 5 -36.68 -3.24 -0.03
C THR A 5 -36.34 -2.37 -1.25
N GLY A 6 -35.54 -1.33 -1.03
CA GLY A 6 -35.00 -0.47 -2.08
C GLY A 6 -33.96 -1.21 -2.92
N VAL A 7 -34.44 -1.82 -3.99
CA VAL A 7 -33.71 -2.18 -5.21
C VAL A 7 -32.78 -1.02 -5.60
N PHE A 8 -31.50 -1.31 -5.88
CA PHE A 8 -30.56 -0.35 -6.47
C PHE A 8 -31.24 0.36 -7.66
N PRO A 9 -31.14 1.69 -7.80
CA PRO A 9 -31.76 2.38 -8.92
C PRO A 9 -31.20 1.78 -10.22
N VAL A 10 -32.08 1.13 -10.97
CA VAL A 10 -31.78 0.64 -12.33
C VAL A 10 -31.45 1.88 -13.15
N LEU A 11 -30.15 2.11 -13.36
CA LEU A 11 -29.68 3.05 -14.37
C LEU A 11 -30.34 2.65 -15.68
N GLN A 12 -31.19 3.50 -16.24
CA GLN A 12 -31.59 3.37 -17.64
C GLN A 12 -30.33 3.58 -18.49
N LEU A 13 -29.67 2.49 -18.83
CA LEU A 13 -28.43 2.47 -19.59
C LEU A 13 -28.76 2.52 -21.08
N ASN A 14 -28.14 3.46 -21.79
CA ASN A 14 -27.99 3.36 -23.24
C ASN A 14 -27.25 2.05 -23.55
N THR A 15 -27.70 1.33 -24.58
CA THR A 15 -27.30 -0.05 -24.90
C THR A 15 -25.79 -0.26 -25.04
N SER A 16 -25.01 0.77 -25.39
CA SER A 16 -23.53 0.69 -25.48
C SER A 16 -22.81 0.73 -24.12
N SER A 17 -23.42 1.30 -23.08
CA SER A 17 -22.83 1.45 -21.73
C SER A 17 -23.13 0.27 -20.80
N ALA A 18 -24.16 -0.50 -21.11
CA ALA A 18 -24.44 -1.75 -20.42
C ALA A 18 -23.32 -2.78 -20.66
N GLU A 19 -22.60 -2.69 -21.78
CA GLU A 19 -21.57 -3.65 -22.19
C GLU A 19 -20.23 -3.55 -21.44
N THR A 20 -20.06 -2.59 -20.52
CA THR A 20 -18.84 -2.38 -19.70
C THR A 20 -19.00 -2.65 -18.20
N LEU A 21 -20.22 -2.94 -17.71
CA LEU A 21 -20.48 -3.19 -16.28
C LEU A 21 -20.07 -4.60 -15.79
N PRO A 22 -19.79 -4.84 -14.51
CA PRO A 22 -19.56 -6.19 -14.00
C PRO A 22 -20.82 -7.08 -14.18
N PRO A 23 -20.69 -8.41 -14.42
CA PRO A 23 -21.83 -9.30 -14.67
C PRO A 23 -22.86 -9.29 -13.53
N GLN A 24 -22.42 -9.04 -12.30
CA GLN A 24 -23.27 -8.88 -11.11
C GLN A 24 -24.23 -7.69 -11.21
N VAL A 25 -23.86 -6.66 -11.98
CA VAL A 25 -24.68 -5.45 -12.20
C VAL A 25 -25.56 -5.59 -13.43
N ARG A 26 -25.14 -6.38 -14.43
CA ARG A 26 -25.93 -6.63 -15.66
C ARG A 26 -26.96 -7.75 -15.53
N GLY A 27 -26.80 -8.63 -14.54
CA GLY A 27 -27.65 -9.81 -14.37
C GLY A 27 -27.38 -10.93 -15.37
N GLY A 28 -26.21 -10.97 -16.01
CA GLY A 28 -25.89 -11.97 -17.04
C GLY A 28 -24.42 -12.00 -17.47
N LEU A 29 -24.06 -13.02 -18.26
CA LEU A 29 -22.70 -13.22 -18.78
C LEU A 29 -22.50 -12.49 -20.12
N ASN A 30 -21.29 -11.97 -20.36
CA ASN A 30 -20.91 -11.34 -21.62
C ASN A 30 -19.73 -12.05 -22.28
N ALA A 31 -19.97 -12.77 -23.37
CA ALA A 31 -18.93 -13.46 -24.13
C ALA A 31 -17.97 -12.51 -24.88
N ALA A 32 -18.39 -11.27 -25.16
CA ALA A 32 -17.56 -10.25 -25.79
C ALA A 32 -16.66 -9.47 -24.79
N SER A 33 -16.80 -9.75 -23.49
CA SER A 33 -15.95 -9.15 -22.45
C SER A 33 -14.53 -9.72 -22.50
N ALA A 34 -13.53 -8.89 -22.16
CA ALA A 34 -12.15 -9.33 -21.95
C ALA A 34 -12.02 -10.32 -20.78
N THR A 35 -13.00 -10.35 -19.86
CA THR A 35 -13.03 -11.29 -18.74
C THR A 35 -13.54 -12.67 -19.19
N PRO A 36 -12.83 -13.78 -18.91
CA PRO A 36 -13.31 -15.11 -19.27
C PRO A 36 -14.67 -15.47 -18.62
N LEU A 37 -15.53 -16.20 -19.35
CA LEU A 37 -16.89 -16.56 -18.88
C LEU A 37 -16.93 -17.32 -17.54
N HIS A 38 -15.92 -18.13 -17.24
CA HIS A 38 -15.86 -18.86 -15.96
C HIS A 38 -15.59 -17.92 -14.77
N VAL A 39 -14.81 -16.84 -14.98
CA VAL A 39 -14.56 -15.81 -13.95
C VAL A 39 -15.83 -15.00 -13.72
N GLN A 40 -16.51 -14.60 -14.81
CA GLN A 40 -17.80 -13.90 -14.73
C GLN A 40 -18.88 -14.73 -14.01
N LEU A 41 -18.89 -16.05 -14.24
CA LEU A 41 -19.82 -16.96 -13.58
C LEU A 41 -19.49 -17.15 -12.09
N SER A 42 -18.21 -17.33 -11.72
CA SER A 42 -17.83 -17.40 -10.29
C SER A 42 -18.20 -16.13 -9.54
N ASP A 43 -18.07 -14.99 -10.20
CA ASP A 43 -18.42 -13.66 -9.69
C ASP A 43 -19.92 -13.49 -9.40
N LEU A 44 -20.78 -13.95 -10.30
CA LEU A 44 -22.23 -13.98 -10.11
C LEU A 44 -22.64 -14.91 -8.96
N MET A 45 -22.06 -16.11 -8.93
CA MET A 45 -22.31 -17.10 -7.89
C MET A 45 -21.85 -16.59 -6.52
N ARG A 46 -20.69 -15.93 -6.45
CA ARG A 46 -20.16 -15.32 -5.22
C ARG A 46 -21.11 -14.28 -4.65
N VAL A 47 -21.68 -13.42 -5.49
CA VAL A 47 -22.67 -12.44 -5.03
C VAL A 47 -23.91 -13.14 -4.46
N LYS A 48 -24.44 -14.17 -5.12
CA LYS A 48 -25.61 -14.92 -4.59
C LYS A 48 -25.33 -15.55 -3.22
N ILE A 49 -24.11 -16.00 -2.97
CA ILE A 49 -23.68 -16.54 -1.67
C ILE A 49 -23.56 -15.41 -0.63
N LEU A 50 -22.88 -14.32 -0.98
CA LEU A 50 -22.64 -13.18 -0.06
C LEU A 50 -23.90 -12.38 0.26
N SER A 51 -24.87 -12.32 -0.65
CA SER A 51 -26.18 -11.67 -0.43
C SER A 51 -27.20 -12.58 0.25
N GLU A 52 -26.78 -13.77 0.71
CA GLU A 52 -27.63 -14.81 1.31
C GLU A 52 -28.78 -15.29 0.39
N THR A 53 -28.73 -14.98 -0.90
CA THR A 53 -29.68 -15.51 -1.89
C THR A 53 -29.53 -17.02 -2.05
N TRP A 54 -28.31 -17.53 -1.89
CA TRP A 54 -28.06 -18.93 -1.59
C TRP A 54 -27.62 -19.05 -0.14
N GLU A 55 -28.53 -19.52 0.70
CA GLU A 55 -28.31 -19.65 2.13
C GLU A 55 -27.20 -20.66 2.45
N ALA A 56 -26.50 -20.43 3.56
CA ALA A 56 -25.53 -21.36 4.10
C ALA A 56 -26.14 -22.76 4.29
N GLY A 57 -25.46 -23.80 3.80
CA GLY A 57 -25.95 -25.18 3.87
C GLY A 57 -27.01 -25.54 2.83
N SER A 58 -27.48 -24.60 2.00
CA SER A 58 -28.35 -24.90 0.85
C SER A 58 -27.56 -25.55 -0.29
N PHE A 59 -28.28 -26.21 -1.20
CA PHE A 59 -27.71 -26.76 -2.43
C PHE A 59 -27.86 -25.76 -3.57
N ILE A 60 -26.80 -25.61 -4.36
CA ILE A 60 -26.85 -24.81 -5.59
C ILE A 60 -27.44 -25.63 -6.75
N PRO A 61 -27.94 -24.97 -7.81
CA PRO A 61 -28.40 -25.65 -9.03
C PRO A 61 -27.37 -26.62 -9.62
N SER A 62 -27.85 -27.62 -10.35
CA SER A 62 -27.03 -28.60 -11.04
C SER A 62 -26.28 -27.99 -12.23
N GLU A 63 -25.20 -28.66 -12.69
CA GLU A 63 -24.47 -28.23 -13.89
C GLU A 63 -25.41 -28.09 -15.11
N ALA A 64 -26.41 -28.97 -15.26
CA ALA A 64 -27.36 -28.91 -16.37
C ALA A 64 -28.27 -27.68 -16.30
N GLU A 65 -28.69 -27.29 -15.11
CA GLU A 65 -29.49 -26.08 -14.89
C GLU A 65 -28.67 -24.81 -15.15
N PHE A 66 -27.41 -24.76 -14.68
CA PHE A 66 -26.52 -23.65 -15.02
C PHE A 66 -26.21 -23.54 -16.52
N MET A 67 -26.09 -24.67 -17.22
CA MET A 67 -25.92 -24.67 -18.69
C MET A 67 -27.14 -24.09 -19.39
N ALA A 68 -28.35 -24.45 -18.93
CA ALA A 68 -29.60 -23.96 -19.50
C ALA A 68 -29.84 -22.48 -19.17
N GLU A 69 -29.54 -22.04 -17.95
CA GLU A 69 -29.76 -20.68 -17.48
C GLU A 69 -28.79 -19.67 -18.09
N TYR A 70 -27.49 -20.02 -18.18
CA TYR A 70 -26.44 -19.08 -18.59
C TYR A 70 -25.84 -19.35 -19.97
N GLY A 71 -26.27 -20.41 -20.67
CA GLY A 71 -25.81 -20.73 -22.03
C GLY A 71 -24.32 -21.08 -22.14
N VAL A 72 -23.70 -21.56 -21.06
CA VAL A 72 -22.27 -21.86 -20.99
C VAL A 72 -21.97 -23.36 -21.04
N SER A 73 -20.74 -23.70 -21.43
CA SER A 73 -20.31 -25.10 -21.44
C SER A 73 -20.13 -25.67 -20.03
N ARG A 74 -20.32 -26.98 -19.88
CA ARG A 74 -20.07 -27.73 -18.64
C ARG A 74 -18.67 -27.48 -18.05
N GLY A 75 -17.66 -27.34 -18.92
CA GLY A 75 -16.29 -27.04 -18.51
C GLY A 75 -16.13 -25.65 -17.87
N THR A 76 -16.89 -24.66 -18.36
CA THR A 76 -16.91 -23.29 -17.82
C THR A 76 -17.50 -23.27 -16.41
N ILE A 77 -18.62 -23.99 -16.21
CA ILE A 77 -19.28 -24.12 -14.90
C ILE A 77 -18.36 -24.82 -13.90
N ARG A 78 -17.75 -25.94 -14.29
CA ARG A 78 -16.81 -26.66 -13.43
C ARG A 78 -15.65 -25.79 -12.99
N LYS A 79 -15.09 -24.99 -13.89
CA LYS A 79 -13.98 -24.07 -13.57
C LYS A 79 -14.41 -22.95 -12.62
N ALA A 80 -15.62 -22.41 -12.79
CA ALA A 80 -16.21 -21.43 -11.87
C ALA A 80 -16.45 -22.05 -10.48
N MET A 81 -17.05 -23.24 -10.42
CA MET A 81 -17.30 -23.96 -9.17
C MET A 81 -16.01 -24.35 -8.45
N GLN A 82 -14.99 -24.84 -9.17
CA GLN A 82 -13.67 -25.15 -8.61
C GLN A 82 -13.04 -23.92 -7.95
N THR A 83 -13.22 -22.74 -8.55
CA THR A 83 -12.74 -21.47 -7.98
C THR A 83 -13.43 -21.19 -6.64
N LEU A 84 -14.75 -21.33 -6.56
CA LEU A 84 -15.51 -21.12 -5.32
C LEU A 84 -15.29 -22.21 -4.25
N VAL A 85 -14.98 -23.44 -4.68
CA VAL A 85 -14.55 -24.52 -3.76
C VAL A 85 -13.17 -24.20 -3.20
N LYS A 86 -12.24 -23.71 -4.02
CA LYS A 86 -10.92 -23.24 -3.58
C LYS A 86 -11.05 -22.07 -2.60
N GLU A 87 -11.99 -21.16 -2.84
CA GLU A 87 -12.33 -20.04 -1.95
C GLU A 87 -13.10 -20.45 -0.69
N GLY A 88 -13.39 -21.74 -0.50
CA GLY A 88 -14.10 -22.23 0.68
C GLY A 88 -15.57 -21.79 0.78
N LEU A 89 -16.17 -21.32 -0.32
CA LEU A 89 -17.57 -20.89 -0.40
C LEU A 89 -18.52 -22.03 -0.81
N LEU A 90 -18.00 -23.07 -1.47
CA LEU A 90 -18.75 -24.25 -1.88
C LEU A 90 -18.09 -25.55 -1.43
N LEU A 91 -18.91 -26.57 -1.15
CA LEU A 91 -18.49 -27.94 -0.88
C LEU A 91 -19.00 -28.88 -1.99
N THR A 92 -18.09 -29.54 -2.69
CA THR A 92 -18.42 -30.58 -3.67
C THR A 92 -18.09 -31.98 -3.13
N GLN A 93 -19.06 -32.90 -3.13
CA GLN A 93 -18.85 -34.32 -2.79
C GLN A 93 -19.24 -35.21 -3.98
N LYS A 94 -18.43 -36.24 -4.28
CA LYS A 94 -18.66 -37.15 -5.40
C LYS A 94 -20.01 -37.88 -5.22
N GLY A 95 -20.95 -37.64 -6.15
CA GLY A 95 -22.30 -38.24 -6.12
C GLY A 95 -23.34 -37.48 -5.30
N ARG A 96 -23.02 -36.29 -4.78
CA ARG A 96 -23.97 -35.40 -4.07
C ARG A 96 -23.99 -34.01 -4.70
N ALA A 97 -25.10 -33.30 -4.51
CA ALA A 97 -25.24 -31.92 -4.95
C ALA A 97 -24.21 -31.00 -4.25
N THR A 98 -23.84 -29.91 -4.93
CA THR A 98 -22.87 -28.94 -4.38
C THR A 98 -23.56 -28.04 -3.36
N GLN A 99 -22.94 -27.85 -2.20
CA GLN A 99 -23.53 -27.15 -1.07
C GLN A 99 -22.80 -25.82 -0.79
N VAL A 100 -23.52 -24.80 -0.35
CA VAL A 100 -22.94 -23.53 0.11
C VAL A 100 -22.36 -23.68 1.52
N ILE A 101 -21.15 -23.17 1.74
CA ILE A 101 -20.49 -23.12 3.05
C ILE A 101 -20.60 -21.70 3.60
N SER A 102 -20.95 -21.56 4.89
CA SER A 102 -20.78 -20.29 5.61
C SER A 102 -19.52 -20.33 6.46
N ASN A 103 -18.65 -19.34 6.24
CA ASN A 103 -17.50 -19.04 7.08
C ASN A 103 -17.69 -17.70 7.82
N VAL A 104 -18.94 -17.28 8.04
CA VAL A 104 -19.25 -16.01 8.70
C VAL A 104 -18.98 -16.16 10.20
N VAL A 105 -17.86 -15.60 10.67
CA VAL A 105 -17.61 -15.48 12.10
C VAL A 105 -18.07 -14.10 12.55
N LYS A 106 -19.15 -14.04 13.33
CA LYS A 106 -19.65 -12.78 13.87
C LYS A 106 -18.64 -12.27 14.91
N HIS A 107 -18.06 -11.10 14.66
CA HIS A 107 -17.27 -10.38 15.66
C HIS A 107 -17.92 -9.02 15.88
N ALA A 108 -18.33 -8.77 17.12
CA ALA A 108 -19.02 -7.54 17.45
C ALA A 108 -18.06 -6.34 17.38
N SER A 109 -18.30 -5.43 16.46
CA SER A 109 -17.75 -4.07 16.49
C SER A 109 -18.92 -3.12 16.76
N GLY A 110 -19.18 -2.76 18.02
CA GLY A 110 -20.02 -1.58 18.25
C GLY A 110 -20.83 -1.38 19.53
N ALA A 111 -20.79 -2.23 20.58
CA ALA A 111 -21.57 -1.87 21.80
C ALA A 111 -21.02 -2.35 23.15
N ARG A 112 -20.04 -3.26 23.17
CA ARG A 112 -19.31 -3.69 24.37
C ARG A 112 -18.00 -4.31 23.91
N ALA A 113 -16.93 -4.25 24.72
CA ALA A 113 -15.73 -5.05 24.46
C ALA A 113 -16.09 -6.53 24.66
N LEU A 114 -16.68 -7.15 23.64
CA LEU A 114 -16.98 -8.58 23.67
C LEU A 114 -15.72 -9.33 23.25
N SER A 115 -15.35 -10.33 24.04
CA SER A 115 -14.27 -11.23 23.64
C SER A 115 -14.69 -12.03 22.39
N PHE A 116 -13.74 -12.41 21.55
CA PHE A 116 -14.00 -13.26 20.38
C PHE A 116 -14.75 -14.56 20.74
N ALA A 117 -14.42 -15.12 21.90
CA ALA A 117 -15.05 -16.30 22.48
C ALA A 117 -16.54 -16.07 22.80
N THR A 118 -16.90 -14.89 23.31
CA THR A 118 -18.28 -14.49 23.55
C THR A 118 -19.03 -14.32 22.23
N ALA A 119 -18.39 -13.71 21.23
CA ALA A 119 -19.01 -13.50 19.92
C ALA A 119 -19.32 -14.82 19.18
N LEU A 120 -18.45 -15.84 19.28
CA LEU A 120 -18.73 -17.19 18.78
C LEU A 120 -19.92 -17.84 19.49
N LYS A 121 -20.00 -17.68 20.82
CA LYS A 121 -21.08 -18.21 21.64
C LYS A 121 -22.42 -17.56 21.30
N ASP A 122 -22.45 -16.23 21.17
CA ASP A 122 -23.64 -15.46 20.81
C ASP A 122 -24.08 -15.73 19.36
N GLY A 123 -23.12 -16.05 18.48
CA GLY A 123 -23.38 -16.53 17.13
C GLY A 123 -23.93 -17.97 17.05
N GLY A 124 -24.05 -18.68 18.18
CA GLY A 124 -24.56 -20.05 18.26
C GLY A 124 -23.54 -21.14 17.86
N PHE A 125 -22.26 -20.80 17.69
CA PHE A 125 -21.23 -21.75 17.28
C PHE A 125 -20.65 -22.51 18.48
N LYS A 126 -20.61 -23.85 18.39
CA LYS A 126 -19.79 -24.66 19.29
C LYS A 126 -18.33 -24.56 18.85
N TYR A 127 -17.47 -24.09 19.75
CA TYR A 127 -16.04 -23.96 19.50
C TYR A 127 -15.23 -24.67 20.59
N HIS A 128 -13.98 -24.95 20.28
CA HIS A 128 -12.97 -25.46 21.19
C HIS A 128 -11.78 -24.48 21.21
N THR A 129 -11.22 -24.21 22.38
CA THR A 129 -10.01 -23.40 22.55
C THR A 129 -8.87 -24.31 22.96
N GLU A 130 -7.75 -24.21 22.27
CA GLU A 130 -6.49 -24.87 22.60
C GLU A 130 -5.47 -23.80 22.98
N VAL A 131 -4.84 -23.94 24.16
CA VAL A 131 -3.76 -23.04 24.58
C VAL A 131 -2.42 -23.61 24.11
N LEU A 132 -1.89 -23.05 23.03
CA LEU A 132 -0.61 -23.49 22.45
C LEU A 132 0.60 -23.04 23.30
N PHE A 133 0.49 -21.88 23.93
CA PHE A 133 1.57 -21.32 24.73
C PHE A 133 1.03 -20.42 25.84
N LYS A 134 1.55 -20.57 27.05
CA LYS A 134 1.23 -19.73 28.22
C LYS A 134 2.49 -19.58 29.08
N GLN A 135 3.05 -18.38 29.15
CA GLN A 135 4.25 -18.14 29.95
C GLN A 135 4.33 -16.70 30.44
N VAL A 136 4.88 -16.51 31.64
CA VAL A 136 5.32 -15.20 32.11
C VAL A 136 6.63 -14.84 31.45
N VAL A 137 6.65 -13.73 30.72
CA VAL A 137 7.83 -13.22 30.00
C VAL A 137 8.11 -11.77 30.39
N SER A 138 9.34 -11.32 30.22
CA SER A 138 9.68 -9.92 30.41
C SER A 138 9.27 -9.09 29.19
N ALA A 139 8.55 -7.99 29.40
CA ALA A 139 8.10 -7.11 28.33
C ALA A 139 9.29 -6.51 27.57
N ASN A 140 9.36 -6.77 26.27
CA ASN A 140 10.26 -6.06 25.37
C ASN A 140 9.74 -4.64 25.11
N LYS A 141 10.49 -3.83 24.36
CA LYS A 141 10.11 -2.44 24.06
C LYS A 141 8.72 -2.30 23.44
N VAL A 142 8.37 -3.18 22.50
CA VAL A 142 7.07 -3.13 21.80
C VAL A 142 5.91 -3.41 22.75
N VAL A 143 6.01 -4.46 23.55
CA VAL A 143 4.98 -4.82 24.53
C VAL A 143 4.84 -3.75 25.60
N ALA A 144 5.98 -3.20 26.07
CA ALA A 144 6.03 -2.12 27.04
C ALA A 144 5.33 -0.85 26.54
N ASP A 145 5.58 -0.44 25.30
CA ASP A 145 4.98 0.75 24.69
C ASP A 145 3.45 0.61 24.53
N HIS A 146 2.95 -0.57 24.10
CA HIS A 146 1.51 -0.80 23.96
C HIS A 146 0.77 -0.85 25.30
N LEU A 147 1.38 -1.46 26.31
CA LEU A 147 0.79 -1.59 27.65
C LEU A 147 1.07 -0.39 28.57
N GLY A 148 1.89 0.58 28.14
CA GLY A 148 2.27 1.72 28.97
C GLY A 148 3.03 1.33 30.25
N ILE A 149 3.84 0.27 30.18
CA ILE A 149 4.63 -0.25 31.31
C ILE A 149 6.13 -0.14 31.05
N PRO A 150 6.99 -0.13 32.07
CA PRO A 150 8.44 -0.15 31.87
C PRO A 150 8.93 -1.44 31.17
N VAL A 151 9.90 -1.30 30.27
CA VAL A 151 10.62 -2.44 29.66
C VAL A 151 11.18 -3.35 30.75
N GLY A 152 11.05 -4.66 30.57
CA GLY A 152 11.45 -5.68 31.54
C GLY A 152 10.37 -6.05 32.56
N THR A 153 9.23 -5.34 32.59
CA THR A 153 8.09 -5.71 33.46
C THR A 153 7.55 -7.09 33.06
N ASN A 154 7.26 -7.95 34.04
CA ASN A 154 6.66 -9.26 33.78
C ASN A 154 5.23 -9.12 33.23
N VAL A 155 4.97 -9.82 32.13
CA VAL A 155 3.67 -9.90 31.46
C VAL A 155 3.35 -11.36 31.17
N LEU A 156 2.06 -11.70 31.13
CA LEU A 156 1.62 -13.02 30.68
C LEU A 156 1.51 -13.02 29.16
N PHE A 157 2.34 -13.81 28.48
CA PHE A 157 2.15 -14.11 27.07
C PHE A 157 1.30 -15.37 26.91
N LEU A 158 0.26 -15.28 26.08
CA LEU A 158 -0.70 -16.33 25.83
C LEU A 158 -0.98 -16.43 24.33
N ARG A 159 -0.76 -17.62 23.76
CA ARG A 159 -1.12 -17.96 22.37
C ARG A 159 -2.18 -19.06 22.37
N ARG A 160 -3.28 -18.83 21.66
CA ARG A 160 -4.43 -19.73 21.61
C ARG A 160 -4.90 -19.92 20.18
N VAL A 161 -5.37 -21.12 19.88
CA VAL A 161 -6.14 -21.40 18.66
C VAL A 161 -7.56 -21.76 19.03
N ARG A 162 -8.52 -21.20 18.30
CA ARG A 162 -9.93 -21.57 18.43
C ARG A 162 -10.40 -22.24 17.18
N SER A 163 -11.13 -23.34 17.36
CA SER A 163 -11.61 -24.18 16.28
C SER A 163 -13.12 -24.33 16.32
N VAL A 164 -13.76 -24.26 15.15
CA VAL A 164 -15.20 -24.51 14.97
C VAL A 164 -15.35 -25.73 14.06
N ALA A 165 -16.15 -26.72 14.48
CA ALA A 165 -16.31 -27.98 13.77
C ALA A 165 -14.97 -28.67 13.38
N GLY A 166 -13.95 -28.57 14.26
CA GLY A 166 -12.64 -29.18 14.07
C GLY A 166 -11.69 -28.41 13.13
N ARG A 167 -12.07 -27.24 12.64
CA ARG A 167 -11.20 -26.37 11.81
C ARG A 167 -10.74 -25.15 12.61
N PRO A 168 -9.44 -24.81 12.62
CA PRO A 168 -8.95 -23.60 13.26
C PRO A 168 -9.51 -22.38 12.53
N VAL A 169 -10.17 -21.53 13.30
CA VAL A 169 -10.78 -20.29 12.79
C VAL A 169 -9.98 -19.07 13.22
N VAL A 170 -9.30 -19.14 14.37
CA VAL A 170 -8.57 -18.01 14.95
C VAL A 170 -7.30 -18.48 15.62
N CYS A 171 -6.21 -17.73 15.44
CA CYS A 171 -5.03 -17.77 16.28
C CYS A 171 -4.88 -16.41 16.97
N GLN A 172 -4.85 -16.38 18.30
CA GLN A 172 -4.74 -15.16 19.08
C GLN A 172 -3.50 -15.20 19.97
N GLU A 173 -2.71 -14.13 19.88
CA GLU A 173 -1.59 -13.84 20.75
C GLU A 173 -1.94 -12.65 21.63
N SER A 174 -1.59 -12.72 22.91
CA SER A 174 -1.91 -11.67 23.88
C SER A 174 -0.82 -11.53 24.91
N TRP A 175 -0.53 -10.29 25.28
CA TRP A 175 0.36 -9.89 26.37
C TRP A 175 -0.45 -9.15 27.41
N SER A 176 -0.50 -9.70 28.63
CA SER A 176 -1.31 -9.14 29.72
C SER A 176 -0.45 -8.57 30.85
N ASN A 177 -0.82 -7.40 31.35
CA ASN A 177 -0.12 -6.68 32.41
C ASN A 177 -0.37 -7.31 33.79
N LEU A 178 0.56 -8.15 34.25
CA LEU A 178 0.42 -8.86 35.54
C LEU A 178 0.46 -7.95 36.77
N LYS A 179 0.99 -6.72 36.65
CA LYS A 179 0.90 -5.75 37.76
C LYS A 179 -0.53 -5.24 37.94
N ALA A 180 -1.28 -5.13 36.85
CA ALA A 180 -2.68 -4.69 36.88
C ALA A 180 -3.64 -5.86 37.18
N CYS A 181 -3.28 -7.07 36.73
CA CYS A 181 -4.06 -8.29 36.89
C CYS A 181 -3.22 -9.36 37.61
N PRO A 182 -3.03 -9.25 38.93
CA PRO A 182 -2.25 -10.22 39.70
C PRO A 182 -2.91 -11.61 39.65
N HIS A 183 -2.10 -12.67 39.56
CA HIS A 183 -2.57 -14.07 39.47
C HIS A 183 -3.33 -14.43 38.19
N LEU A 184 -3.26 -13.58 37.16
CA LEU A 184 -3.86 -13.90 35.86
C LEU A 184 -3.19 -15.13 35.20
N GLU A 185 -1.93 -15.37 35.51
CA GLU A 185 -1.18 -16.55 35.09
C GLU A 185 -1.71 -17.86 35.70
N ASP A 186 -2.55 -17.83 36.74
CA ASP A 186 -3.10 -19.02 37.39
C ASP A 186 -4.41 -19.50 36.71
N SER A 187 -5.01 -18.70 35.83
CA SER A 187 -6.26 -19.02 35.12
C SER A 187 -6.13 -20.11 34.06
N ASP A 188 -7.16 -20.95 33.92
CA ASP A 188 -7.28 -21.88 32.80
C ASP A 188 -8.00 -21.24 31.61
N PHE A 189 -7.24 -20.84 30.60
CA PHE A 189 -7.77 -20.13 29.41
C PHE A 189 -8.34 -21.04 28.33
N GLU A 190 -8.40 -22.37 28.54
CA GLU A 190 -9.19 -23.26 27.70
C GLU A 190 -10.67 -23.22 28.07
N THR A 191 -10.97 -22.93 29.34
CA THR A 191 -12.33 -22.94 29.91
C THR A 191 -12.83 -21.56 30.36
N GLU A 192 -11.96 -20.72 30.91
CA GLU A 192 -12.27 -19.34 31.33
C GLU A 192 -11.92 -18.34 30.22
N SER A 193 -12.76 -17.33 30.00
CA SER A 193 -12.43 -16.24 29.07
C SER A 193 -11.37 -15.31 29.67
N LEU A 194 -10.55 -14.69 28.83
CA LEU A 194 -9.52 -13.77 29.31
C LEU A 194 -10.13 -12.55 30.01
N PHE A 195 -11.30 -12.09 29.56
CA PHE A 195 -11.95 -10.91 30.15
C PHE A 195 -12.51 -11.22 31.52
N ASP A 196 -13.16 -12.38 31.69
CA ASP A 196 -13.65 -12.81 33.01
C ASP A 196 -12.48 -12.95 34.00
N ALA A 197 -11.36 -13.52 33.55
CA ALA A 197 -10.15 -13.65 34.36
C ALA A 197 -9.55 -12.29 34.72
N VAL A 198 -9.51 -11.34 33.78
CA VAL A 198 -9.03 -9.97 34.00
C VAL A 198 -9.90 -9.22 34.99
N GLU A 199 -11.23 -9.24 34.85
CA GLU A 199 -12.13 -8.54 35.78
C GLU A 199 -12.07 -9.16 37.18
N ARG A 200 -11.97 -10.49 37.26
CA ARG A 200 -11.82 -11.21 38.52
C ARG A 200 -10.52 -10.88 39.25
N THR A 201 -9.40 -10.79 38.52
CA THR A 201 -8.06 -10.57 39.11
C THR A 201 -7.75 -9.11 39.38
N SER A 202 -8.23 -8.20 38.54
CA SER A 202 -8.06 -6.75 38.72
C SER A 202 -9.11 -6.11 39.63
N HIS A 203 -10.24 -6.80 39.86
CA HIS A 203 -11.44 -6.28 40.54
C HIS A 203 -12.00 -5.02 39.88
N LYS A 204 -11.77 -4.85 38.57
CA LYS A 204 -12.18 -3.70 37.78
C LYS A 204 -12.86 -4.17 36.50
N GLU A 205 -13.80 -3.37 36.03
CA GLU A 205 -14.50 -3.63 34.77
C GLU A 205 -13.67 -3.17 33.57
N ILE A 206 -13.81 -3.89 32.46
CA ILE A 206 -13.26 -3.47 31.16
C ILE A 206 -14.10 -2.32 30.63
N ALA A 207 -13.49 -1.14 30.50
CA ALA A 207 -14.20 0.07 30.09
C ALA A 207 -14.07 0.35 28.60
N ARG A 208 -12.89 0.15 28.02
CA ARG A 208 -12.61 0.52 26.64
C ARG A 208 -11.73 -0.52 25.94
N SER A 209 -11.98 -0.67 24.65
CA SER A 209 -11.12 -1.42 23.74
C SER A 209 -10.80 -0.56 22.52
N LYS A 210 -9.53 -0.49 22.13
CA LYS A 210 -9.07 0.12 20.89
C LYS A 210 -8.66 -0.99 19.93
N MET A 211 -9.29 -1.04 18.77
CA MET A 211 -9.08 -2.08 17.76
C MET A 211 -8.54 -1.49 16.45
N ARG A 212 -7.64 -2.20 15.79
CA ARG A 212 -7.15 -1.94 14.44
C ARG A 212 -7.21 -3.22 13.62
N TYR A 213 -7.76 -3.13 12.42
CA TYR A 213 -7.83 -4.24 11.48
C TYR A 213 -6.83 -4.05 10.34
N GLN A 214 -6.16 -5.11 9.93
CA GLN A 214 -5.24 -5.11 8.78
C GLN A 214 -5.30 -6.44 8.03
N SER A 215 -5.20 -6.42 6.71
CA SER A 215 -4.98 -7.63 5.92
C SER A 215 -3.49 -7.89 5.77
N GLN A 216 -3.04 -9.13 5.99
CA GLN A 216 -1.64 -9.52 5.86
C GLN A 216 -1.52 -10.90 5.20
N ILE A 217 -0.42 -11.17 4.49
CA ILE A 217 -0.06 -12.53 4.10
C ILE A 217 0.37 -13.28 5.36
N VAL A 218 -0.24 -14.44 5.61
CA VAL A 218 0.04 -15.23 6.81
C VAL A 218 1.48 -15.75 6.78
N ASP A 219 2.22 -15.58 7.88
CA ASP A 219 3.55 -16.18 7.97
C ASP A 219 3.46 -17.71 8.16
N LYS A 220 4.61 -18.38 8.00
CA LYS A 220 4.68 -19.84 8.10
C LYS A 220 4.10 -20.38 9.42
N GLN A 221 4.42 -19.75 10.55
CA GLN A 221 4.01 -20.25 11.86
C GLN A 221 2.50 -20.10 12.05
N HIS A 222 1.92 -18.96 11.69
CA HIS A 222 0.48 -18.73 11.76
C HIS A 222 -0.27 -19.56 10.71
N SER A 223 0.34 -19.86 9.55
CA SER A 223 -0.25 -20.73 8.53
C SER A 223 -0.40 -22.18 9.02
N GLU A 224 0.56 -22.66 9.82
CA GLU A 224 0.50 -23.98 10.45
C GLU A 224 -0.61 -24.02 11.52
N TYR A 225 -0.73 -22.97 12.34
CA TYR A 225 -1.78 -22.86 13.37
C TYR A 225 -3.18 -22.71 12.77
N LEU A 226 -3.32 -21.97 11.68
CA LEU A 226 -4.59 -21.75 10.99
C LEU A 226 -4.87 -22.79 9.90
N GLN A 227 -3.97 -23.73 9.67
CA GLN A 227 -4.05 -24.77 8.63
C GLN A 227 -4.41 -24.18 7.24
N CYS A 228 -3.77 -23.07 6.87
CA CYS A 228 -3.97 -22.38 5.60
C CYS A 228 -2.67 -22.26 4.81
N SER A 229 -2.74 -21.76 3.57
CA SER A 229 -1.56 -21.56 2.73
C SER A 229 -0.76 -20.34 3.21
N SER A 230 0.58 -20.39 3.12
CA SER A 230 1.45 -19.22 3.34
C SER A 230 1.29 -18.12 2.29
N GLU A 231 0.51 -18.37 1.24
CA GLU A 231 0.12 -17.38 0.22
C GLU A 231 -1.25 -16.75 0.51
N ASP A 232 -1.98 -17.25 1.51
CA ASP A 232 -3.32 -16.74 1.82
C ASP A 232 -3.23 -15.41 2.59
N ALA A 233 -4.11 -14.48 2.20
CA ALA A 233 -4.33 -13.26 2.97
C ALA A 233 -5.28 -13.54 4.14
N VAL A 234 -4.85 -13.17 5.34
CA VAL A 234 -5.60 -13.28 6.59
C VAL A 234 -5.92 -11.89 7.13
N LEU A 235 -7.00 -11.81 7.90
CA LEU A 235 -7.35 -10.58 8.61
C LEU A 235 -6.73 -10.63 10.01
N VAL A 236 -5.90 -9.64 10.33
CA VAL A 236 -5.26 -9.49 11.63
C VAL A 236 -5.93 -8.33 12.37
N LEU A 237 -6.45 -8.63 13.55
CA LEU A 237 -7.02 -7.66 14.48
C LEU A 237 -6.03 -7.42 15.61
N GLU A 238 -5.51 -6.20 15.68
CA GLU A 238 -4.74 -5.71 16.80
C GLU A 238 -5.68 -5.02 17.80
N GLN A 239 -5.56 -5.34 19.08
CA GLN A 239 -6.42 -4.83 20.13
C GLN A 239 -5.62 -4.40 21.35
N VAL A 240 -5.98 -3.27 21.95
CA VAL A 240 -5.52 -2.86 23.29
C VAL A 240 -6.75 -2.66 24.18
N ILE A 241 -6.70 -3.21 25.38
CA ILE A 241 -7.81 -3.19 26.34
C ILE A 241 -7.43 -2.34 27.55
N GLU A 242 -8.38 -1.52 27.98
CA GLU A 242 -8.24 -0.54 29.05
C GLU A 242 -9.33 -0.76 30.11
N LEU A 243 -8.91 -0.78 31.38
CA LEU A 243 -9.83 -0.81 32.53
C LEU A 243 -10.46 0.55 32.78
N SER A 244 -11.48 0.59 33.63
CA SER A 244 -12.20 1.83 34.01
C SER A 244 -11.34 2.94 34.62
N ASP A 245 -10.12 2.65 35.06
CA ASP A 245 -9.17 3.61 35.62
C ASP A 245 -8.09 4.07 34.62
N GLY A 246 -8.19 3.66 33.35
CA GLY A 246 -7.28 4.08 32.29
C GLY A 246 -6.03 3.21 32.13
N ILE A 247 -5.89 2.13 32.91
CA ILE A 247 -4.73 1.23 32.79
C ILE A 247 -4.93 0.29 31.61
N HIS A 248 -3.93 0.23 30.71
CA HIS A 248 -3.89 -0.79 29.65
C HIS A 248 -3.52 -2.16 30.24
N ILE A 249 -4.37 -3.16 29.99
CA ILE A 249 -4.23 -4.49 30.59
C ILE A 249 -3.88 -5.59 29.62
N GLU A 250 -4.24 -5.45 28.34
CA GLU A 250 -3.92 -6.44 27.31
C GLU A 250 -3.59 -5.72 26.02
N TRP A 251 -2.55 -6.21 25.34
CA TRP A 251 -2.32 -6.00 23.92
C TRP A 251 -2.40 -7.35 23.23
N SER A 252 -3.17 -7.46 22.15
CA SER A 252 -3.33 -8.72 21.43
C SER A 252 -3.36 -8.56 19.92
N GLN A 253 -2.95 -9.63 19.25
CA GLN A 253 -3.01 -9.81 17.81
C GLN A 253 -3.83 -11.07 17.52
N THR A 254 -4.94 -10.90 16.82
CA THR A 254 -5.88 -11.96 16.48
C THR A 254 -5.87 -12.19 14.98
N TRP A 255 -5.33 -13.32 14.56
CA TRP A 255 -5.25 -13.77 13.19
C TRP A 255 -6.47 -14.62 12.85
N LEU A 256 -7.23 -14.21 11.85
CA LEU A 256 -8.43 -14.89 11.38
C LEU A 256 -8.10 -15.71 10.14
N ALA A 257 -8.53 -16.96 10.11
CA ALA A 257 -8.29 -17.83 8.96
C ALA A 257 -8.86 -17.22 7.66
N PRO A 258 -8.26 -17.50 6.49
CA PRO A 258 -8.72 -16.94 5.23
C PRO A 258 -10.15 -17.37 4.91
N HIS A 259 -10.81 -16.60 4.05
CA HIS A 259 -12.20 -16.82 3.64
C HIS A 259 -13.24 -16.70 4.77
N GLN A 260 -12.87 -16.11 5.90
CA GLN A 260 -13.82 -15.70 6.94
C GLN A 260 -14.33 -14.30 6.68
N SER A 261 -15.59 -14.05 7.06
CA SER A 261 -16.17 -12.72 7.10
C SER A 261 -16.51 -12.35 8.53
N ILE A 262 -16.13 -11.12 8.92
CA ILE A 262 -16.61 -10.49 10.15
C ILE A 262 -17.89 -9.76 9.82
N VAL A 263 -18.98 -10.15 10.49
CA VAL A 263 -20.22 -9.37 10.48
C VAL A 263 -20.42 -8.77 11.85
N SER A 264 -20.47 -7.44 11.91
CA SER A 264 -20.97 -6.69 13.05
C SER A 264 -22.28 -6.01 12.68
N ILE A 265 -23.24 -6.07 13.59
CA ILE A 265 -24.50 -5.36 13.47
C ILE A 265 -24.49 -4.30 14.58
N SER A 266 -24.48 -3.04 14.19
CA SER A 266 -24.68 -1.91 15.10
C SER A 266 -26.08 -1.38 14.87
N GLU A 267 -26.95 -1.55 15.86
CA GLU A 267 -28.31 -1.02 15.86
C GLU A 267 -28.33 0.31 16.63
N GLN A 268 -28.79 1.37 15.98
CA GLN A 268 -28.90 2.69 16.58
C GLN A 268 -30.20 2.75 17.41
N VAL A 269 -30.13 2.28 18.65
CA VAL A 269 -31.21 2.43 19.62
C VAL A 269 -30.92 3.68 20.43
N ASP A 270 -31.67 4.74 20.14
CA ASP A 270 -31.70 6.04 20.81
C ASP A 270 -30.73 7.14 20.32
N ASN A 271 -31.26 8.37 20.26
CA ASN A 271 -30.63 9.59 19.70
C ASN A 271 -29.47 10.16 20.56
N SER A 272 -28.77 9.32 21.32
CA SER A 272 -27.74 9.73 22.28
C SER A 272 -26.30 9.43 21.82
N VAL A 273 -26.10 9.02 20.57
CA VAL A 273 -24.76 8.83 20.00
C VAL A 273 -24.56 9.82 18.86
N GLY A 274 -23.74 10.84 19.12
CA GLY A 274 -23.20 11.72 18.06
C GLY A 274 -22.43 10.90 17.03
N PRO A 275 -22.12 11.47 15.84
CA PRO A 275 -21.50 10.73 14.74
C PRO A 275 -20.31 9.91 15.25
N LEU A 276 -20.24 8.64 14.84
CA LEU A 276 -19.07 7.77 15.02
C LEU A 276 -17.81 8.62 14.83
N ASP A 277 -17.03 8.81 15.89
CA ASP A 277 -15.77 9.51 15.80
C ASP A 277 -14.73 8.61 15.12
N ILE A 278 -14.84 8.55 13.80
CA ILE A 278 -13.89 7.92 12.90
C ILE A 278 -12.56 8.68 12.84
N SER A 279 -12.38 9.78 13.59
CA SER A 279 -11.07 10.43 13.68
C SER A 279 -10.02 9.46 14.24
N ALA A 280 -10.37 8.56 15.17
CA ALA A 280 -9.45 7.59 15.73
C ALA A 280 -9.14 6.39 14.82
N VAL A 281 -10.07 5.97 13.96
CA VAL A 281 -9.87 4.90 12.95
C VAL A 281 -9.15 5.45 11.71
N HIS A 282 -9.26 6.76 11.45
CA HIS A 282 -8.39 7.49 10.52
C HIS A 282 -7.04 7.94 11.13
N GLN A 283 -6.86 7.83 12.46
CA GLN A 283 -5.63 8.22 13.17
C GLN A 283 -4.59 7.08 13.29
N SER A 284 -4.70 6.04 12.46
CA SER A 284 -3.54 5.25 12.11
C SER A 284 -3.37 5.18 10.60
N ALA A 285 -2.63 6.18 10.10
CA ALA A 285 -1.94 6.29 8.81
C ALA A 285 -2.41 7.40 7.85
N HIS A 286 -3.45 8.18 8.16
CA HIS A 286 -3.72 9.44 7.47
C HIS A 286 -4.17 10.53 8.44
N ALA A 287 -3.26 10.94 9.32
CA ALA A 287 -3.31 12.31 9.78
C ALA A 287 -3.27 13.20 8.52
N VAL A 288 -4.31 14.01 8.35
CA VAL A 288 -4.20 15.26 7.59
C VAL A 288 -2.97 15.94 8.15
N LEU A 289 -1.87 15.94 7.38
CA LEU A 289 -0.71 16.77 7.65
C LEU A 289 -1.16 18.21 7.42
N HIS A 290 -1.89 18.77 8.39
CA HIS A 290 -1.64 20.14 8.78
C HIS A 290 -0.19 20.15 9.24
N THR A 291 0.65 20.51 8.27
CA THR A 291 1.95 21.16 8.35
C THR A 291 2.22 21.78 9.72
N GLN A 292 2.62 20.94 10.67
CA GLN A 292 3.52 21.36 11.73
C GLN A 292 4.91 20.95 11.26
N LYS A 293 5.85 21.90 11.30
CA LYS A 293 7.27 21.56 11.25
C LYS A 293 7.51 20.45 12.28
N PRO A 294 8.41 19.48 12.03
CA PRO A 294 8.78 18.50 13.05
C PRO A 294 9.31 19.23 14.29
N ASP A 295 8.44 19.48 15.27
CA ASP A 295 8.77 20.23 16.49
C ASP A 295 9.47 19.35 17.53
N ASN A 296 9.65 18.06 17.24
CA ASN A 296 10.50 17.16 18.01
C ASN A 296 11.67 16.66 17.15
N LEU A 297 12.90 16.96 17.61
CA LEU A 297 14.18 16.53 17.01
C LEU A 297 14.20 15.03 16.70
N GLU A 298 13.59 14.20 17.55
CA GLU A 298 13.57 12.74 17.37
C GLU A 298 12.73 12.33 16.15
N GLN A 299 11.55 12.93 15.96
CA GLN A 299 10.71 12.66 14.78
C GLN A 299 11.39 13.11 13.49
N ARG A 300 12.09 14.25 13.53
CA ARG A 300 12.87 14.75 12.39
C ARG A 300 14.02 13.81 12.04
N ARG A 301 14.71 13.25 13.05
CA ARG A 301 15.75 12.24 12.86
C ARG A 301 15.20 10.94 12.29
N GLN A 302 14.08 10.43 12.80
CA GLN A 302 13.44 9.23 12.28
C GLN A 302 12.98 9.39 10.83
N LEU A 303 12.39 10.54 10.49
CA LEU A 303 12.05 10.87 9.11
C LEU A 303 13.28 10.88 8.22
N GLN A 304 14.38 11.51 8.67
CA GLN A 304 15.63 11.55 7.91
C GLN A 304 16.17 10.14 7.66
N LEU A 305 16.22 9.28 8.68
CA LEU A 305 16.69 7.91 8.56
C LEU A 305 15.83 7.10 7.58
N LEU A 306 14.50 7.21 7.69
CA LEU A 306 13.58 6.57 6.76
C LEU A 306 13.84 7.01 5.32
N LEU A 307 13.92 8.32 5.07
CA LEU A 307 14.12 8.84 3.72
C LEU A 307 15.47 8.45 3.13
N LYS A 308 16.54 8.44 3.95
CA LYS A 308 17.85 7.95 3.51
C LYS A 308 17.83 6.45 3.20
N HIS A 309 17.13 5.66 4.01
CA HIS A 309 16.95 4.23 3.75
C HIS A 309 16.20 3.99 2.43
N GLU A 310 15.10 4.71 2.19
CA GLU A 310 14.38 4.63 0.91
C GLU A 310 15.28 4.96 -0.28
N ALA A 311 16.10 6.02 -0.19
CA ALA A 311 17.01 6.40 -1.26
C ALA A 311 18.14 5.36 -1.48
N LEU A 312 18.62 4.72 -0.42
CA LEU A 312 19.61 3.65 -0.52
C LEU A 312 19.03 2.42 -1.23
N GLU A 313 17.81 2.03 -0.87
CA GLU A 313 17.11 0.90 -1.48
C GLU A 313 16.83 1.15 -2.98
N VAL A 314 16.53 2.39 -3.36
CA VAL A 314 16.45 2.79 -4.77
C VAL A 314 17.79 2.59 -5.48
N ARG A 315 18.91 3.02 -4.89
CA ARG A 315 20.25 2.84 -5.46
C ARG A 315 20.64 1.37 -5.61
N LYS A 316 20.32 0.56 -4.60
CA LYS A 316 20.54 -0.90 -4.64
C LYS A 316 19.79 -1.52 -5.82
N GLY A 317 18.49 -1.23 -5.95
CA GLY A 317 17.69 -1.75 -7.06
C GLY A 317 18.17 -1.27 -8.43
N ILE A 318 18.68 -0.03 -8.55
CA ILE A 318 19.30 0.47 -9.79
C ILE A 318 20.46 -0.43 -10.21
N ILE A 319 21.38 -0.72 -9.29
CA ILE A 319 22.58 -1.52 -9.57
C ILE A 319 22.24 -2.98 -9.83
N GLU A 320 21.33 -3.57 -9.05
CA GLU A 320 20.88 -4.96 -9.25
C GLU A 320 20.24 -5.13 -10.64
N LEU A 321 19.39 -4.19 -11.06
CA LEU A 321 18.77 -4.24 -12.39
C LEU A 321 19.77 -3.98 -13.51
N ALA A 322 20.69 -3.02 -13.35
CA ALA A 322 21.73 -2.78 -14.34
C ALA A 322 22.65 -4.00 -14.51
N HIS A 323 23.06 -4.62 -13.40
CA HIS A 323 23.93 -5.80 -13.40
C HIS A 323 23.25 -7.03 -14.00
N ARG A 324 21.94 -7.20 -13.81
CA ARG A 324 21.15 -8.26 -14.47
C ARG A 324 21.32 -8.26 -15.99
N TYR A 325 21.61 -7.09 -16.58
CA TYR A 325 21.93 -6.93 -17.99
C TYR A 325 23.33 -6.33 -18.16
N SER A 326 24.35 -6.96 -17.56
CA SER A 326 25.73 -6.47 -17.48
C SER A 326 26.42 -6.18 -18.82
N SER A 327 25.87 -6.65 -19.94
CA SER A 327 26.35 -6.35 -21.30
C SER A 327 25.63 -5.18 -21.98
N THR A 328 24.63 -4.59 -21.32
CA THR A 328 23.81 -3.49 -21.85
C THR A 328 24.11 -2.20 -21.09
N PRO A 329 24.36 -1.08 -21.77
CA PRO A 329 24.60 0.17 -21.09
C PRO A 329 23.30 0.75 -20.53
N PHE A 330 23.38 1.35 -19.34
CA PHE A 330 22.31 2.11 -18.71
C PHE A 330 22.81 3.47 -18.23
N HIS A 331 21.87 4.40 -18.04
CA HIS A 331 22.15 5.73 -17.54
C HIS A 331 22.26 5.78 -16.01
N ILE A 332 23.13 4.95 -15.44
CA ILE A 332 23.25 4.79 -13.98
C ILE A 332 23.67 6.09 -13.29
N GLY A 333 24.52 6.90 -13.92
CA GLY A 333 24.96 8.18 -13.36
C GLY A 333 23.77 9.11 -13.10
N GLY A 334 22.91 9.26 -14.11
CA GLY A 334 21.69 10.06 -13.98
C GLY A 334 20.61 9.40 -13.10
N ALA A 335 20.51 8.07 -13.08
CA ALA A 335 19.56 7.36 -12.22
C ALA A 335 19.92 7.52 -10.73
N CYS A 336 21.20 7.47 -10.39
CA CYS A 336 21.66 7.60 -9.01
C CYS A 336 21.60 9.04 -8.48
N SER A 337 21.73 10.05 -9.35
CA SER A 337 21.58 11.47 -8.93
C SER A 337 20.14 11.79 -8.50
N VAL A 338 19.14 11.22 -9.18
CA VAL A 338 17.73 11.44 -8.86
C VAL A 338 17.16 10.52 -7.77
N ALA A 339 17.95 9.57 -7.25
CA ALA A 339 17.46 8.55 -6.33
C ALA A 339 16.83 9.15 -5.06
N ASP A 340 17.46 10.14 -4.43
CA ASP A 340 16.91 10.78 -3.22
C ASP A 340 15.63 11.57 -3.53
N ILE A 341 15.60 12.28 -4.67
CA ILE A 341 14.43 13.05 -5.13
C ILE A 341 13.22 12.12 -5.30
N ILE A 342 13.40 11.02 -6.04
CA ILE A 342 12.33 10.05 -6.32
C ILE A 342 11.90 9.34 -5.03
N ALA A 343 12.85 8.95 -4.18
CA ALA A 343 12.55 8.31 -2.91
C ALA A 343 11.72 9.22 -1.99
N VAL A 344 12.11 10.49 -1.83
CA VAL A 344 11.36 11.47 -1.03
C VAL A 344 9.96 11.70 -1.61
N LEU A 345 9.87 11.87 -2.93
CA LEU A 345 8.60 12.07 -3.61
C LEU A 345 7.62 10.92 -3.33
N LEU A 346 8.01 9.69 -3.62
CA LEU A 346 7.11 8.54 -3.59
C LEU A 346 6.83 8.03 -2.18
N SER A 347 7.75 8.20 -1.23
CA SER A 347 7.58 7.69 0.13
C SER A 347 6.82 8.62 1.07
N LYS A 348 6.97 9.95 0.91
CA LYS A 348 6.44 10.93 1.90
C LYS A 348 5.72 12.15 1.32
N VAL A 349 5.96 12.54 0.07
CA VAL A 349 5.37 13.78 -0.49
C VAL A 349 4.13 13.51 -1.33
N MET A 350 4.19 12.55 -2.25
CA MET A 350 3.16 12.31 -3.24
C MET A 350 2.02 11.48 -2.66
N ARG A 351 0.80 11.84 -3.05
CA ARG A 351 -0.35 10.93 -2.94
C ARG A 351 -0.28 9.93 -4.07
N VAL A 352 0.42 8.82 -3.87
CA VAL A 352 0.61 7.80 -4.90
C VAL A 352 -0.68 7.00 -5.18
N GLY A 353 -1.55 6.86 -4.18
CA GLY A 353 -2.77 6.04 -4.27
C GLY A 353 -2.47 4.54 -4.13
N LYS A 354 -3.53 3.71 -4.08
CA LYS A 354 -3.44 2.25 -4.29
C LYS A 354 -3.76 1.94 -5.77
N ARG A 355 -3.54 0.71 -6.24
CA ARG A 355 -3.90 0.29 -7.63
C ARG A 355 -5.35 0.65 -8.01
N ASP A 356 -6.26 0.67 -7.04
CA ASP A 356 -7.69 0.94 -7.26
C ASP A 356 -8.06 2.42 -7.13
N CYS A 357 -7.08 3.29 -6.82
CA CYS A 357 -7.30 4.73 -6.73
C CYS A 357 -7.60 5.27 -8.12
N LYS A 358 -8.71 6.00 -8.25
CA LYS A 358 -9.02 6.71 -9.50
C LYS A 358 -7.83 7.56 -9.89
N TRP A 359 -7.36 7.37 -11.12
CA TRP A 359 -6.19 8.06 -11.66
C TRP A 359 -6.22 9.55 -11.28
N GLU A 360 -7.31 10.28 -11.54
CA GLU A 360 -7.49 11.71 -11.25
C GLU A 360 -7.19 12.15 -9.79
N LEU A 361 -7.27 11.25 -8.80
CA LEU A 361 -7.11 11.57 -7.38
C LEU A 361 -5.68 11.39 -6.84
N ARG A 362 -4.79 10.70 -7.58
CA ARG A 362 -3.37 10.59 -7.20
C ARG A 362 -2.58 11.78 -7.72
N ASP A 363 -1.43 12.07 -7.11
CA ASP A 363 -0.45 13.00 -7.68
C ASP A 363 0.24 12.35 -8.90
N ARG A 364 0.90 13.14 -9.74
CA ARG A 364 1.57 12.68 -10.97
C ARG A 364 3.07 12.90 -10.89
N LEU A 365 3.84 11.90 -11.31
CA LEU A 365 5.27 12.03 -11.49
C LEU A 365 5.59 11.94 -12.99
N ILE A 366 6.10 13.03 -13.54
CA ILE A 366 6.60 13.12 -14.91
C ILE A 366 8.13 13.11 -14.84
N LEU A 367 8.75 11.98 -15.20
CA LEU A 367 10.20 11.92 -15.37
C LEU A 367 10.54 12.36 -16.79
N SER A 368 10.81 13.65 -16.99
CA SER A 368 11.10 14.24 -18.32
C SER A 368 12.44 13.75 -18.85
N LYS A 369 13.46 13.72 -17.98
CA LYS A 369 14.76 13.07 -18.21
C LYS A 369 14.67 11.53 -18.18
N ALA A 370 13.80 10.98 -19.00
CA ALA A 370 13.32 9.59 -18.98
C ALA A 370 14.40 8.51 -19.09
N HIS A 371 15.59 8.84 -19.58
CA HIS A 371 16.73 7.94 -19.64
C HIS A 371 17.17 7.43 -18.26
N THR A 372 16.78 8.11 -17.18
CA THR A 372 17.03 7.72 -15.78
C THR A 372 15.92 6.88 -15.15
N SER A 373 15.04 6.30 -15.97
CA SER A 373 13.91 5.45 -15.56
C SER A 373 14.27 4.28 -14.66
N LEU A 374 15.52 3.82 -14.70
CA LEU A 374 16.02 2.74 -13.87
C LEU A 374 15.84 3.03 -12.36
N ALA A 375 15.82 4.31 -11.96
CA ALA A 375 15.52 4.73 -10.60
C ALA A 375 14.03 4.62 -10.24
N LEU A 376 13.12 4.70 -11.23
CA LEU A 376 11.69 4.57 -10.99
C LEU A 376 11.31 3.15 -10.61
N PHE A 377 11.94 2.12 -11.17
CA PHE A 377 11.50 0.74 -10.94
C PHE A 377 11.59 0.30 -9.47
N PRO A 378 12.74 0.39 -8.78
CA PRO A 378 12.77 0.05 -7.36
C PRO A 378 11.92 1.01 -6.52
N ALA A 379 11.83 2.29 -6.90
CA ALA A 379 11.00 3.23 -6.15
C ALA A 379 9.48 2.95 -6.30
N PHE A 380 9.03 2.57 -7.50
CA PHE A 380 7.65 2.20 -7.79
C PHE A 380 7.28 0.88 -7.12
N LEU A 381 8.20 -0.08 -7.06
CA LEU A 381 8.01 -1.32 -6.33
C LEU A 381 7.75 -1.03 -4.85
N ARG A 382 8.59 -0.19 -4.24
CA ARG A 382 8.47 0.20 -2.84
C ARG A 382 7.22 1.04 -2.57
N ALA A 383 6.80 1.85 -3.53
CA ALA A 383 5.55 2.62 -3.47
C ALA A 383 4.30 1.77 -3.77
N GLY A 384 4.45 0.50 -4.17
CA GLY A 384 3.34 -0.39 -4.51
C GLY A 384 2.65 -0.09 -5.84
N LEU A 385 3.30 0.66 -6.74
CA LEU A 385 2.80 0.95 -8.09
C LEU A 385 3.05 -0.21 -9.06
N ILE A 386 4.14 -0.96 -8.86
CA ILE A 386 4.47 -2.17 -9.61
C ILE A 386 4.69 -3.34 -8.66
N THR A 387 4.63 -4.57 -9.18
CA THR A 387 4.86 -5.80 -8.40
C THR A 387 6.25 -6.38 -8.62
N GLN A 388 6.67 -7.29 -7.73
CA GLN A 388 7.91 -8.05 -7.93
C GLN A 388 7.89 -8.83 -9.26
N ASP A 389 6.74 -9.35 -9.68
CA ASP A 389 6.57 -9.95 -11.01
C ASP A 389 6.91 -8.98 -12.16
N ASP A 390 6.55 -7.69 -12.04
CA ASP A 390 6.90 -6.71 -13.07
C ASP A 390 8.43 -6.51 -13.16
N ILE A 391 9.13 -6.57 -12.01
CA ILE A 391 10.60 -6.52 -11.92
C ILE A 391 11.24 -7.81 -12.48
N ASP A 392 10.66 -8.96 -12.20
CA ASP A 392 11.18 -10.28 -12.60
C ASP A 392 11.04 -10.50 -14.11
N ARG A 393 9.94 -10.01 -14.71
CA ARG A 393 9.75 -9.93 -16.17
C ARG A 393 10.77 -9.04 -16.86
N GLY A 394 11.45 -8.17 -16.12
CA GLY A 394 12.63 -7.45 -16.56
C GLY A 394 12.35 -6.24 -17.45
N VAL A 395 13.43 -5.63 -17.94
CA VAL A 395 13.40 -4.39 -18.75
C VAL A 395 13.58 -4.62 -20.27
N PHE A 396 13.81 -5.88 -20.66
CA PHE A 396 14.00 -6.32 -22.05
C PHE A 396 13.32 -7.66 -22.26
N GLY A 397 12.88 -7.92 -23.50
CA GLY A 397 12.25 -9.17 -23.90
C GLY A 397 10.75 -9.03 -24.18
N PRO A 398 10.13 -10.09 -24.71
CA PRO A 398 8.73 -10.06 -25.14
C PRO A 398 7.74 -9.89 -23.97
N ASP A 399 8.12 -10.32 -22.78
CA ASP A 399 7.29 -10.24 -21.58
C ASP A 399 7.59 -8.99 -20.74
N ALA A 400 8.55 -8.15 -21.13
CA ALA A 400 8.92 -6.97 -20.36
C ALA A 400 7.77 -5.94 -20.33
N VAL A 401 7.48 -5.44 -19.13
CA VAL A 401 6.52 -4.34 -18.89
C VAL A 401 7.23 -3.07 -18.40
N LEU A 402 8.51 -3.20 -18.08
CA LEU A 402 9.41 -2.11 -17.75
C LEU A 402 10.32 -1.88 -18.95
N PHE A 403 10.70 -0.64 -19.22
CA PHE A 403 11.46 -0.30 -20.43
C PHE A 403 12.54 0.73 -20.11
N LYS A 404 13.75 0.60 -20.69
CA LYS A 404 14.88 1.54 -20.51
C LYS A 404 14.44 3.01 -20.72
N HIS A 405 13.53 3.26 -21.65
CA HIS A 405 12.73 4.48 -21.67
C HIS A 405 11.28 4.11 -21.40
N PRO A 406 10.60 4.70 -20.39
CA PRO A 406 9.26 4.26 -20.01
C PRO A 406 8.29 4.40 -21.16
N MET A 407 7.46 3.38 -21.34
CA MET A 407 6.22 3.48 -22.10
C MET A 407 5.10 3.90 -21.14
N ARG A 408 4.20 4.76 -21.59
CA ARG A 408 3.05 5.17 -20.79
C ARG A 408 2.20 3.96 -20.40
N ASP A 409 1.98 3.82 -19.10
CA ASP A 409 1.16 2.80 -18.47
C ASP A 409 0.58 3.38 -17.18
N GLU A 410 -0.69 3.76 -17.23
CA GLU A 410 -1.39 4.41 -16.12
C GLU A 410 -1.55 3.51 -14.90
N GLU A 411 -1.68 2.20 -15.13
CA GLU A 411 -1.90 1.19 -14.09
C GLU A 411 -0.63 0.97 -13.26
N ARG A 412 0.53 1.13 -13.89
CA ARG A 412 1.86 1.03 -13.26
C ARG A 412 2.47 2.37 -12.85
N GLY A 413 1.72 3.47 -13.01
CA GLY A 413 2.17 4.81 -12.61
C GLY A 413 3.09 5.52 -13.61
N PHE A 414 3.29 4.97 -14.81
CA PHE A 414 4.07 5.60 -15.88
C PHE A 414 3.19 6.58 -16.68
N GLU A 415 3.26 7.86 -16.35
CA GLU A 415 2.34 8.88 -16.88
C GLU A 415 2.56 9.27 -18.34
N ILE A 416 3.79 9.10 -18.83
CA ILE A 416 4.23 9.55 -20.15
C ILE A 416 5.16 8.51 -20.77
N SER A 417 5.09 8.37 -22.10
CA SER A 417 6.13 7.67 -22.87
C SER A 417 7.32 8.62 -23.02
N GLY A 418 8.45 8.28 -22.41
CA GLY A 418 9.63 9.14 -22.35
C GLY A 418 10.67 8.86 -23.43
N GLY A 419 11.73 9.67 -23.46
CA GLY A 419 12.93 9.46 -24.28
C GLY A 419 13.35 10.72 -25.02
N SER A 420 12.39 11.42 -25.63
CA SER A 420 12.63 12.75 -26.20
C SER A 420 12.71 13.78 -25.08
N LEU A 421 13.89 14.35 -24.86
CA LEU A 421 14.09 15.44 -23.90
C LEU A 421 13.20 16.64 -24.25
N GLY A 422 12.85 17.44 -23.23
CA GLY A 422 12.06 18.67 -23.39
C GLY A 422 10.54 18.47 -23.39
N MET A 423 10.05 17.24 -23.58
CA MET A 423 8.61 16.97 -23.74
C MET A 423 7.83 16.82 -22.44
N GLY A 424 8.48 16.42 -21.35
CA GLY A 424 7.78 16.14 -20.09
C GLY A 424 7.17 17.38 -19.44
N LEU A 425 7.85 18.54 -19.48
CA LEU A 425 7.33 19.75 -18.84
C LEU A 425 6.05 20.26 -19.51
N GLY A 426 5.97 20.20 -20.84
CA GLY A 426 4.76 20.56 -21.59
C GLY A 426 3.58 19.64 -21.24
N TYR A 427 3.84 18.34 -21.10
CA TYR A 427 2.83 17.38 -20.64
C TYR A 427 2.37 17.69 -19.21
N ALA A 428 3.32 17.99 -18.31
CA ALA A 428 3.02 18.39 -16.93
C ALA A 428 2.16 19.67 -16.87
N ALA A 429 2.44 20.64 -17.74
CA ALA A 429 1.65 21.87 -17.87
C ALA A 429 0.18 21.56 -18.26
N GLY A 430 -0.01 20.67 -19.23
CA GLY A 430 -1.34 20.22 -19.67
C GLY A 430 -2.12 19.53 -18.54
N LEU A 431 -1.47 18.64 -17.79
CA LEU A 431 -2.06 17.99 -16.62
C LEU A 431 -2.42 19.00 -15.53
N GLY A 432 -1.51 19.92 -15.21
CA GLY A 432 -1.73 20.95 -14.20
C GLY A 432 -2.95 21.82 -14.52
N LEU A 433 -3.07 22.27 -15.77
CA LEU A 433 -4.22 23.02 -16.25
C LEU A 433 -5.51 22.21 -16.17
N SER A 434 -5.47 20.93 -16.57
CA SER A 434 -6.60 20.01 -16.51
C SER A 434 -7.11 19.81 -15.09
N PHE A 435 -6.21 19.53 -14.14
CA PHE A 435 -6.55 19.34 -12.73
C PHE A 435 -7.19 20.58 -12.12
N ARG A 436 -6.65 21.76 -12.42
CA ARG A 436 -7.24 23.03 -11.97
C ARG A 436 -8.65 23.23 -12.53
N ARG A 437 -8.88 22.99 -13.82
CA ARG A 437 -10.21 23.11 -14.44
C ARG A 437 -11.23 22.13 -13.83
N LYS A 438 -10.78 20.93 -13.49
CA LYS A 438 -11.56 19.90 -12.80
C LYS A 438 -11.69 20.12 -11.29
N LYS A 439 -11.07 21.18 -10.74
CA LYS A 439 -11.02 21.47 -9.30
C LYS A 439 -10.48 20.30 -8.47
N LEU A 440 -9.51 19.57 -9.03
CA LEU A 440 -8.81 18.49 -8.34
C LEU A 440 -7.70 19.07 -7.47
N SER A 441 -7.50 18.48 -6.29
CA SER A 441 -6.39 18.88 -5.41
C SER A 441 -5.06 18.22 -5.79
N SER A 442 -5.05 17.32 -6.77
CA SER A 442 -3.90 16.57 -7.28
C SER A 442 -2.79 17.48 -7.81
N ARG A 443 -1.54 17.12 -7.53
CA ARG A 443 -0.33 17.83 -7.96
C ARG A 443 0.40 17.07 -9.07
N VAL A 444 1.19 17.79 -9.84
CA VAL A 444 2.04 17.26 -10.91
C VAL A 444 3.48 17.63 -10.59
N PHE A 445 4.31 16.62 -10.39
CA PHE A 445 5.75 16.75 -10.18
C PHE A 445 6.46 16.42 -11.49
N CYS A 446 7.34 17.31 -11.95
CA CYS A 446 8.11 17.09 -13.17
C CYS A 446 9.61 17.17 -12.87
N ILE A 447 10.32 16.06 -13.08
CA ILE A 447 11.78 16.00 -12.90
C ILE A 447 12.45 16.24 -14.25
N LEU A 448 13.31 17.25 -14.30
CA LEU A 448 14.11 17.65 -15.46
C LEU A 448 15.59 17.36 -15.21
N GLY A 449 16.37 17.22 -16.28
CA GLY A 449 17.83 17.38 -16.22
C GLY A 449 18.23 18.84 -16.43
N ASP A 450 19.36 19.26 -15.88
CA ASP A 450 19.94 20.56 -16.23
C ASP A 450 20.38 20.63 -17.71
N GLY A 451 20.93 19.55 -18.27
CA GLY A 451 21.19 19.48 -19.72
C GLY A 451 19.91 19.38 -20.58
N GLU A 452 18.82 18.85 -20.03
CA GLU A 452 17.52 18.89 -20.71
C GLU A 452 16.98 20.32 -20.81
N CYS A 453 17.37 21.23 -19.90
CA CYS A 453 16.95 22.63 -19.93
C CYS A 453 17.58 23.43 -21.10
N ASP A 454 18.44 22.80 -21.90
CA ASP A 454 18.91 23.38 -23.17
C ASP A 454 17.80 23.38 -24.24
N GLU A 455 16.81 22.50 -24.11
CA GLU A 455 15.67 22.42 -25.03
C GLU A 455 14.75 23.65 -24.91
N GLY A 456 14.46 24.30 -26.03
CA GLY A 456 13.59 25.48 -26.09
C GLY A 456 12.18 25.21 -25.56
N SER A 457 11.68 23.98 -25.75
CA SER A 457 10.37 23.53 -25.30
C SER A 457 10.18 23.58 -23.78
N ILE A 458 11.27 23.46 -23.00
CA ILE A 458 11.22 23.65 -21.54
C ILE A 458 10.81 25.09 -21.21
N TRP A 459 11.39 26.07 -21.91
CA TRP A 459 11.14 27.49 -21.65
C TRP A 459 9.78 27.95 -22.16
N GLU A 460 9.31 27.42 -23.30
CA GLU A 460 7.92 27.61 -23.73
C GLU A 460 6.92 27.09 -22.70
N SER A 461 7.19 25.89 -22.16
CA SER A 461 6.35 25.27 -21.13
C SER A 461 6.39 26.04 -19.80
N ALA A 462 7.57 26.51 -19.39
CA ALA A 462 7.73 27.35 -18.20
C ALA A 462 6.95 28.67 -18.35
N ALA A 463 7.07 29.35 -19.50
CA ALA A 463 6.31 30.56 -19.79
C ALA A 463 4.80 30.32 -19.65
N PHE A 464 4.31 29.21 -20.20
CA PHE A 464 2.90 28.83 -20.11
C PHE A 464 2.45 28.55 -18.68
N ILE A 465 3.21 27.75 -17.92
CA ILE A 465 2.91 27.39 -16.52
C ILE A 465 2.84 28.66 -15.65
N GLY A 466 3.83 29.53 -15.81
CA GLY A 466 3.96 30.78 -15.08
C GLY A 466 2.84 31.77 -15.40
N HIS A 467 2.58 32.01 -16.70
CA HIS A 467 1.46 32.86 -17.15
C HIS A 467 0.12 32.37 -16.57
N ASN A 468 -0.08 31.06 -16.56
CA ASN A 468 -1.29 30.46 -16.02
C ASN A 468 -1.29 30.32 -14.50
N GLN A 469 -0.21 30.63 -13.77
CA GLN A 469 -0.10 30.44 -12.32
C GLN A 469 -0.50 29.02 -11.88
N LEU A 470 0.01 27.99 -12.55
CA LEU A 470 -0.31 26.59 -12.22
C LEU A 470 0.45 26.12 -10.97
N SER A 471 0.05 26.59 -9.79
CA SER A 471 0.70 26.25 -8.51
C SER A 471 0.65 24.77 -8.13
N ASN A 472 -0.19 23.99 -8.79
CA ASN A 472 -0.23 22.53 -8.67
C ASN A 472 0.83 21.81 -9.51
N VAL A 473 1.65 22.53 -10.29
CA VAL A 473 2.82 22.00 -11.00
C VAL A 473 4.09 22.37 -10.24
N VAL A 474 4.85 21.36 -9.84
CA VAL A 474 6.13 21.48 -9.16
C VAL A 474 7.22 20.92 -10.07
N VAL A 475 8.19 21.76 -10.43
CA VAL A 475 9.33 21.38 -11.27
C VAL A 475 10.52 21.10 -10.36
N ILE A 476 11.26 20.05 -10.66
CA ILE A 476 12.48 19.67 -9.94
C ILE A 476 13.57 19.50 -10.99
N VAL A 477 14.62 20.32 -10.92
CA VAL A 477 15.77 20.21 -11.82
C VAL A 477 16.86 19.44 -11.09
N ASP A 478 17.22 18.28 -11.63
CA ASP A 478 18.39 17.52 -11.22
C ASP A 478 19.65 18.17 -11.80
N GLN A 479 20.24 19.09 -11.05
CA GLN A 479 21.41 19.86 -11.47
C GLN A 479 22.70 19.18 -11.02
N ASN A 480 23.06 18.11 -11.76
CA ASN A 480 24.30 17.37 -11.56
C ASN A 480 25.48 17.91 -12.39
N ARG A 481 25.24 18.93 -13.21
CA ARG A 481 26.23 19.70 -14.00
C ARG A 481 26.90 18.93 -15.13
N MET A 482 26.35 17.79 -15.55
CA MET A 482 26.93 16.95 -16.59
C MET A 482 25.91 16.40 -17.59
N GLN A 483 26.22 16.53 -18.87
CA GLN A 483 25.49 15.94 -19.99
C GLN A 483 26.22 14.68 -20.52
N LEU A 484 25.87 14.25 -21.73
CA LEU A 484 26.56 13.17 -22.44
C LEU A 484 27.99 13.56 -22.81
N ASP A 485 28.17 14.74 -23.43
CA ASP A 485 29.46 15.16 -23.99
C ASP A 485 30.40 15.83 -22.99
N GLY A 486 29.97 16.03 -21.73
CA GLY A 486 30.80 16.63 -20.70
C GLY A 486 30.05 17.49 -19.69
N PRO A 487 30.78 18.35 -18.95
CA PRO A 487 30.17 19.33 -18.05
C PRO A 487 29.24 20.29 -18.80
N CYS A 488 28.06 20.59 -18.25
CA CYS A 488 27.07 21.46 -18.89
C CYS A 488 27.67 22.82 -19.26
N ALA A 489 28.47 23.43 -18.37
CA ALA A 489 29.10 24.73 -18.59
C ALA A 489 30.09 24.77 -19.78
N SER A 490 30.63 23.61 -20.20
CA SER A 490 31.47 23.51 -21.39
C SER A 490 30.70 23.19 -22.67
N ILE A 491 29.49 22.64 -22.56
CA ILE A 491 28.63 22.33 -23.71
C ILE A 491 27.75 23.52 -24.05
N LEU A 492 26.95 23.96 -23.09
CA LEU A 492 26.12 25.15 -23.16
C LEU A 492 25.93 25.74 -21.76
N ASP A 493 26.70 26.78 -21.43
CA ASP A 493 26.49 27.52 -20.18
C ASP A 493 25.28 28.44 -20.34
N THR A 494 24.15 28.01 -19.80
CA THR A 494 22.92 28.79 -19.83
C THR A 494 22.71 29.67 -18.59
N GLY A 495 23.70 29.75 -17.70
CA GLY A 495 23.65 30.53 -16.47
C GLY A 495 22.74 29.92 -15.39
N SER A 496 22.15 30.78 -14.56
CA SER A 496 21.32 30.35 -13.43
C SER A 496 19.93 29.88 -13.89
N ILE A 497 19.67 28.58 -13.75
CA ILE A 497 18.39 27.94 -14.07
C ILE A 497 17.27 28.52 -13.18
N SER A 498 17.52 28.69 -11.88
CA SER A 498 16.58 29.30 -10.93
C SER A 498 16.12 30.69 -11.39
N LYS A 499 17.05 31.59 -11.75
CA LYS A 499 16.70 32.94 -12.23
C LYS A 499 15.88 32.94 -13.51
N LYS A 500 16.06 31.96 -14.39
CA LYS A 500 15.23 31.85 -15.61
C LYS A 500 13.80 31.46 -15.27
N PHE A 501 13.60 30.47 -14.41
CA PHE A 501 12.26 30.10 -13.95
C PHE A 501 11.60 31.24 -13.16
N ASP A 502 12.36 31.97 -12.32
CA ASP A 502 11.87 33.18 -11.64
C ASP A 502 11.33 34.21 -12.63
N ALA A 503 12.05 34.45 -13.75
CA ALA A 503 11.62 35.37 -14.79
C ALA A 503 10.30 34.94 -15.46
N PHE A 504 9.99 33.64 -15.47
CA PHE A 504 8.70 33.10 -15.91
C PHE A 504 7.63 33.10 -14.82
N GLY A 505 7.92 33.58 -13.60
CA GLY A 505 6.93 33.70 -12.53
C GLY A 505 6.88 32.52 -11.56
N PHE A 506 7.85 31.60 -11.62
CA PHE A 506 7.99 30.54 -10.62
C PHE A 506 8.50 31.09 -9.30
N GLU A 507 8.16 30.42 -8.20
CA GLU A 507 8.94 30.50 -6.97
C GLU A 507 10.12 29.55 -7.11
N SER A 508 11.34 30.08 -7.23
CA SER A 508 12.54 29.25 -7.35
C SER A 508 13.27 29.08 -6.03
N ILE A 509 13.67 27.85 -5.74
CA ILE A 509 14.51 27.51 -4.59
C ILE A 509 15.65 26.61 -5.03
N GLU A 510 16.82 26.81 -4.43
CA GLU A 510 18.00 25.97 -4.64
C GLU A 510 18.33 25.23 -3.35
N ILE A 511 18.56 23.93 -3.42
CA ILE A 511 18.85 23.08 -2.26
C ILE A 511 19.90 22.03 -2.60
N ASP A 512 20.53 21.44 -1.57
CA ASP A 512 21.26 20.18 -1.73
C ASP A 512 20.28 19.06 -2.07
N GLY A 513 20.42 18.47 -3.26
CA GLY A 513 19.58 17.39 -3.75
C GLY A 513 19.82 16.04 -3.07
N HIS A 514 20.79 15.95 -2.16
CA HIS A 514 21.05 14.77 -1.33
C HIS A 514 20.71 15.01 0.15
N ASP A 515 20.25 16.21 0.52
CA ASP A 515 19.61 16.46 1.81
C ASP A 515 18.12 16.11 1.71
N VAL A 516 17.80 14.89 2.12
CA VAL A 516 16.43 14.35 2.09
C VAL A 516 15.42 15.17 2.92
N LEU A 517 15.87 15.86 3.97
CA LEU A 517 14.97 16.72 4.76
C LEU A 517 14.74 18.06 4.05
N ALA A 518 15.77 18.64 3.45
CA ALA A 518 15.63 19.85 2.64
C ALA A 518 14.69 19.60 1.45
N LEU A 519 14.86 18.46 0.75
CA LEU A 519 13.95 18.00 -0.30
C LEU A 519 12.52 17.87 0.20
N HIS A 520 12.32 17.12 1.30
CA HIS A 520 11.00 16.90 1.89
C HIS A 520 10.31 18.23 2.23
N ASP A 521 10.99 19.11 2.96
CA ASP A 521 10.41 20.37 3.43
C ASP A 521 10.06 21.29 2.25
N ALA A 522 10.93 21.35 1.25
CA ALA A 522 10.74 22.12 0.02
C ALA A 522 9.56 21.62 -0.83
N LEU A 523 9.37 20.30 -0.92
CA LEU A 523 8.33 19.64 -1.71
C LEU A 523 6.96 19.60 -1.02
N MET A 524 6.93 19.65 0.32
CA MET A 524 5.69 19.66 1.12
C MET A 524 5.04 21.03 1.19
N GLN A 525 5.82 22.10 1.07
CA GLN A 525 5.33 23.46 1.19
C GLN A 525 4.41 23.82 0.01
N GLN A 526 3.22 24.33 0.35
CA GLN A 526 2.24 24.84 -0.61
C GLN A 526 2.58 26.27 -1.01
N SER A 527 2.30 26.61 -2.26
CA SER A 527 2.51 27.96 -2.80
C SER A 527 1.33 28.38 -3.66
N SER A 528 1.12 29.69 -3.80
CA SER A 528 0.17 30.26 -4.77
C SER A 528 0.78 30.39 -6.17
N ARG A 529 2.10 30.21 -6.31
CA ARG A 529 2.83 30.23 -7.58
C ARG A 529 3.30 28.82 -7.95
N PRO A 530 3.50 28.51 -9.25
CA PRO A 530 4.26 27.32 -9.62
C PRO A 530 5.65 27.39 -9.00
N ARG A 531 6.20 26.24 -8.62
CA ARG A 531 7.49 26.18 -7.92
C ARG A 531 8.50 25.41 -8.74
N VAL A 532 9.75 25.89 -8.74
CA VAL A 532 10.90 25.11 -9.21
C VAL A 532 11.87 24.88 -8.06
N ILE A 533 12.34 23.65 -7.94
CA ILE A 533 13.37 23.23 -7.02
C ILE A 533 14.59 22.86 -7.85
N VAL A 534 15.63 23.67 -7.79
CA VAL A 534 16.92 23.35 -8.38
C VAL A 534 17.71 22.56 -7.35
N ALA A 535 17.73 21.24 -7.53
CA ALA A 535 18.40 20.31 -6.64
C ALA A 535 19.84 20.11 -7.12
N HIS A 536 20.81 20.61 -6.36
CA HIS A 536 22.23 20.39 -6.64
C HIS A 536 22.60 18.96 -6.27
N THR A 537 22.92 18.13 -7.25
CA THR A 537 23.17 16.70 -7.08
C THR A 537 24.55 16.31 -7.62
N ILE A 538 24.95 15.07 -7.35
CA ILE A 538 26.16 14.43 -7.86
C ILE A 538 25.71 13.33 -8.83
N LYS A 539 26.16 13.43 -10.08
CA LYS A 539 25.95 12.35 -11.07
C LYS A 539 26.64 11.10 -10.56
N GLY A 540 25.93 9.97 -10.48
CA GLY A 540 26.45 8.71 -9.95
C GLY A 540 26.48 8.60 -8.42
N ARG A 541 25.79 9.50 -7.69
CA ARG A 541 25.78 9.54 -6.22
C ARG A 541 25.62 8.16 -5.58
N GLY A 542 26.52 7.83 -4.65
CA GLY A 542 26.49 6.60 -3.87
C GLY A 542 27.37 5.48 -4.42
N PHE A 543 27.98 5.66 -5.58
CA PHE A 543 28.91 4.70 -6.17
C PHE A 543 30.22 5.37 -6.53
N SER A 544 31.28 4.99 -5.82
CA SER A 544 32.62 5.60 -5.87
C SER A 544 33.20 5.68 -7.29
N PHE A 545 32.90 4.71 -8.14
CA PHE A 545 33.36 4.67 -9.54
C PHE A 545 32.59 5.60 -10.48
N ALA A 546 31.35 5.98 -10.13
CA ALA A 546 30.45 6.73 -10.98
C ALA A 546 30.29 8.20 -10.57
N GLU A 547 30.62 8.56 -9.33
CA GLU A 547 30.46 9.93 -8.84
C GLU A 547 31.24 10.95 -9.69
N ASN A 548 30.54 11.96 -10.20
CA ASN A 548 31.09 13.02 -11.05
C ASN A 548 31.85 12.49 -12.28
N ASN A 549 31.40 11.37 -12.84
CA ASN A 549 32.05 10.75 -13.99
C ASN A 549 31.11 10.68 -15.21
N VAL A 550 31.44 11.44 -16.25
CA VAL A 550 30.68 11.52 -17.51
C VAL A 550 30.60 10.16 -18.21
N SER A 551 31.63 9.30 -18.07
CA SER A 551 31.64 7.97 -18.68
C SER A 551 30.51 7.07 -18.17
N PHE A 552 29.91 7.37 -17.00
CA PHE A 552 28.76 6.66 -16.46
C PHE A 552 27.41 7.31 -16.80
N HIS A 553 27.39 8.22 -17.78
CA HIS A 553 26.14 8.70 -18.36
C HIS A 553 25.38 7.60 -19.10
N ASP A 554 26.07 6.70 -19.83
CA ASP A 554 25.50 5.48 -20.42
C ASP A 554 26.59 4.39 -20.40
N ALA A 555 26.54 3.50 -19.41
CA ALA A 555 27.60 2.51 -19.16
C ALA A 555 27.03 1.18 -18.67
N CYS A 556 27.78 0.11 -18.95
CA CYS A 556 27.47 -1.22 -18.45
C CYS A 556 27.93 -1.37 -16.99
N VAL A 557 27.15 -2.08 -16.18
CA VAL A 557 27.57 -2.51 -14.83
C VAL A 557 28.13 -3.92 -14.93
N THR A 558 29.44 -4.03 -15.06
CA THR A 558 30.17 -5.31 -15.10
C THR A 558 30.18 -5.98 -13.72
N ASP A 559 30.55 -7.25 -13.65
CA ASP A 559 30.66 -7.98 -12.38
C ASP A 559 31.61 -7.30 -11.38
N ASP A 560 32.70 -6.70 -11.85
CA ASP A 560 33.66 -6.02 -10.97
C ASP A 560 33.11 -4.69 -10.46
N LEU A 561 32.42 -3.93 -11.32
CA LEU A 561 31.71 -2.72 -10.89
C LEU A 561 30.57 -3.05 -9.93
N TYR A 562 29.88 -4.17 -10.14
CA TYR A 562 28.83 -4.66 -9.23
C TYR A 562 29.40 -5.02 -7.86
N LYS A 563 30.54 -5.74 -7.79
CA LYS A 563 31.21 -6.02 -6.51
C LYS A 563 31.60 -4.73 -5.78
N GLN A 564 32.14 -3.75 -6.50
CA GLN A 564 32.45 -2.44 -5.92
C GLN A 564 31.19 -1.74 -5.42
N ALA A 565 30.11 -1.75 -6.21
CA ALA A 565 28.84 -1.16 -5.83
C ALA A 565 28.25 -1.81 -4.56
N VAL A 566 28.32 -3.14 -4.42
CA VAL A 566 27.90 -3.85 -3.20
C VAL A 566 28.74 -3.43 -2.00
N SER A 567 30.04 -3.20 -2.17
CA SER A 567 30.89 -2.66 -1.09
C SER A 567 30.48 -1.24 -0.69
N ASP A 568 30.21 -0.37 -1.67
CA ASP A 568 29.78 1.01 -1.44
C ASP A 568 28.41 1.05 -0.72
N LEU A 569 27.47 0.17 -1.11
CA LEU A 569 26.17 0.03 -0.45
C LEU A 569 26.29 -0.42 0.99
N LYS A 570 27.11 -1.44 1.29
CA LYS A 570 27.34 -1.90 2.67
C LYS A 570 27.88 -0.79 3.56
N ALA A 571 28.87 -0.03 3.07
CA ALA A 571 29.41 1.09 3.81
C ALA A 571 28.34 2.16 4.11
N ALA A 572 27.42 2.39 3.16
CA ALA A 572 26.29 3.30 3.36
C ALA A 572 25.24 2.76 4.34
N GLU A 573 24.94 1.45 4.32
CA GLU A 573 24.05 0.77 5.28
C GLU A 573 24.61 0.88 6.71
N GLU A 574 25.91 0.61 6.90
CA GLU A 574 26.59 0.74 8.19
C GLU A 574 26.53 2.18 8.72
N GLY A 575 26.71 3.18 7.83
CA GLY A 575 26.60 4.59 8.17
C GLY A 575 25.19 5.05 8.57
N LEU A 576 24.15 4.30 8.21
CA LEU A 576 22.76 4.56 8.62
C LEU A 576 22.36 3.88 9.93
N ALA A 577 23.04 2.77 10.26
CA ALA A 577 22.83 2.03 11.50
C ALA A 577 23.48 2.70 12.73
N CYS A 578 24.47 3.58 12.51
CA CYS A 578 25.14 4.39 13.53
C CYS A 578 24.37 5.70 13.80
#